data_AF-U6D8N9-F1
#
_entry.id   AF-U6D8N9-F1
#
_cell.length_a   1.000
_cell.length_b   1.000
_cell.length_c   1.000
_cell.angle_alpha   90.00
_cell.angle_beta   90.00
_cell.angle_gamma   90.00
#
_symmetry.space_group_name_H-M   'P 1'
#
loop_
_entity.id
_entity.type
_entity.pdbx_description
1 polymer ?
#
loop_
_entity_poly.entity_id
_entity_poly.type
_entity_poly.pdbx_seq_one_letter_code
_entity_poly.pdbx_strand_id
1 'polypeptide(L)'
;KKPKTAEADTSSELAKKSKEVFRKEMSQFIVQCLNPYRKPDCKVGRITTTEDFKHLARKLTHGVMNKELKYCKNPEDLECNENVKHKTKEYIKKYMQKFGAVYKPKEDTELE
;
A
#
# COMPACT_ATOMS: atom_id res chain seq x y z
N LYS A 1 18.37 38.08 -27.42
CA LYS A 1 17.93 36.67 -27.63
C LYS A 1 17.83 36.00 -26.26
N LYS A 2 16.63 35.69 -25.76
CA LYS A 2 16.43 34.87 -24.55
C LYS A 2 16.13 33.43 -24.97
N PRO A 3 16.84 32.41 -24.48
CA PRO A 3 16.44 31.04 -24.73
C PRO A 3 15.25 30.67 -23.81
N LYS A 4 14.24 30.06 -24.41
CA LYS A 4 13.09 29.42 -23.77
C LYS A 4 13.50 28.02 -23.30
N THR A 5 13.27 27.78 -22.02
CA THR A 5 12.78 26.55 -21.35
C THR A 5 13.14 25.18 -21.93
N ALA A 6 13.86 24.37 -21.12
CA ALA A 6 13.93 22.92 -21.25
C ALA A 6 14.26 22.26 -19.88
N GLU A 7 13.32 22.23 -18.93
CA GLU A 7 13.50 21.51 -17.65
C GLU A 7 12.24 20.75 -17.18
N ALA A 8 11.17 20.67 -17.98
CA ALA A 8 9.88 20.15 -17.49
C ALA A 8 9.63 18.65 -17.74
N ASP A 9 10.47 17.93 -18.50
CA ASP A 9 10.15 16.55 -18.91
C ASP A 9 10.73 15.45 -17.99
N THR A 10 11.85 15.71 -17.31
CA THR A 10 12.58 14.67 -16.55
C THR A 10 11.89 14.27 -15.25
N SER A 11 11.34 15.23 -14.51
CA SER A 11 10.67 14.95 -13.22
C SER A 11 9.38 14.16 -13.38
N SER A 12 8.72 14.23 -14.54
CA SER A 12 7.48 13.49 -14.78
C SER A 12 7.72 11.99 -14.98
N GLU A 13 8.80 11.63 -15.71
CA GLU A 13 9.17 10.24 -15.97
C GLU A 13 9.76 9.57 -14.73
N LEU A 14 10.59 10.27 -13.96
CA LEU A 14 11.14 9.77 -12.70
C LEU A 14 10.02 9.51 -11.67
N ALA A 15 9.07 10.43 -11.56
CA ALA A 15 7.91 10.27 -10.68
C ALA A 15 7.03 9.08 -11.06
N LYS A 16 6.80 8.83 -12.36
CA LYS A 16 6.05 7.66 -12.83
C LYS A 16 6.78 6.36 -12.46
N LYS A 17 8.09 6.32 -12.69
CA LYS A 17 8.93 5.16 -12.38
C LYS A 17 8.99 4.87 -10.88
N SER A 18 9.17 5.91 -10.06
CA SER A 18 9.18 5.79 -8.60
C SER A 18 7.85 5.25 -8.07
N LYS A 19 6.72 5.77 -8.56
CA LYS A 19 5.37 5.25 -8.24
C LYS A 19 5.17 3.80 -8.63
N GLU A 20 5.65 3.38 -9.80
CA GLU A 20 5.52 1.99 -10.24
C GLU A 20 6.37 1.03 -9.39
N VAL A 21 7.63 1.40 -9.12
CA VAL A 21 8.53 0.64 -8.25
C VAL A 21 7.95 0.53 -6.85
N PHE A 22 7.51 1.65 -6.26
CA PHE A 22 6.87 1.67 -4.95
C PHE A 22 5.67 0.74 -4.90
N ARG A 23 4.77 0.81 -5.90
CA ARG A 23 3.59 -0.05 -5.97
C ARG A 23 3.96 -1.53 -6.01
N LYS A 24 4.95 -1.90 -6.81
CA LYS A 24 5.39 -3.30 -6.95
C LYS A 24 6.00 -3.82 -5.65
N GLU A 25 6.97 -3.10 -5.09
CA GLU A 25 7.65 -3.47 -3.85
C GLU A 25 6.68 -3.53 -2.66
N MET A 26 5.83 -2.50 -2.54
CA MET A 26 4.83 -2.42 -1.47
C MET A 26 3.80 -3.54 -1.61
N SER A 27 3.32 -3.83 -2.82
CA SER A 27 2.39 -4.94 -3.02
C SER A 27 2.99 -6.28 -2.60
N GLN A 28 4.26 -6.54 -2.90
CA GLN A 28 4.93 -7.77 -2.47
C GLN A 28 5.07 -7.83 -0.95
N PHE A 29 5.45 -6.72 -0.31
CA PHE A 29 5.57 -6.63 1.14
C PHE A 29 4.22 -6.82 1.86
N ILE A 30 3.15 -6.22 1.34
CA ILE A 30 1.79 -6.35 1.88
C ILE A 30 1.33 -7.80 1.75
N VAL A 31 1.54 -8.45 0.61
CA VAL A 31 1.22 -9.89 0.43
C VAL A 31 1.93 -10.74 1.47
N GLN A 32 3.22 -10.48 1.74
CA GLN A 32 3.95 -11.17 2.81
C GLN A 32 3.34 -10.92 4.19
N CYS A 33 2.96 -9.68 4.49
CA CYS A 33 2.30 -9.33 5.75
C CYS A 33 0.90 -9.94 5.90
N LEU A 34 0.19 -10.16 4.80
CA LEU A 34 -1.16 -10.74 4.77
C LEU A 34 -1.15 -12.28 4.82
N ASN A 35 -0.08 -12.95 4.39
CA ASN A 35 0.01 -14.41 4.38
C ASN A 35 -0.31 -15.09 5.73
N PRO A 36 0.14 -14.58 6.89
CA PRO A 36 -0.26 -15.12 8.20
C PRO A 36 -1.76 -15.10 8.43
N TYR A 37 -2.48 -14.13 7.89
CA TYR A 37 -3.94 -13.99 8.05
C TYR A 37 -4.73 -14.98 7.19
N ARG A 38 -4.11 -15.65 6.21
CA ARG A 38 -4.73 -16.77 5.49
C ARG A 38 -4.64 -18.10 6.23
N LYS A 39 -3.79 -18.21 7.26
CA LYS A 39 -3.62 -19.47 7.96
C LYS A 39 -4.91 -19.85 8.71
N PRO A 40 -5.27 -21.14 8.76
CA PRO A 40 -6.48 -21.57 9.46
C PRO A 40 -6.43 -21.28 10.97
N ASP A 41 -5.23 -21.21 11.53
CA ASP A 41 -4.98 -20.91 12.95
C ASP A 41 -5.05 -19.39 13.28
N CYS A 42 -5.27 -18.54 12.27
CA CYS A 42 -5.37 -17.10 12.49
C CYS A 42 -6.66 -16.77 13.27
N LYS A 43 -6.49 -16.15 14.44
CA LYS A 43 -7.58 -15.81 15.37
C LYS A 43 -8.22 -14.44 15.13
N VAL A 44 -7.58 -13.59 14.33
CA VAL A 44 -8.01 -12.20 14.11
C VAL A 44 -7.83 -11.82 12.65
N GLY A 45 -8.86 -11.27 12.02
CA GLY A 45 -8.83 -10.82 10.62
C GLY A 45 -8.53 -11.95 9.63
N ARG A 46 -8.92 -13.19 9.96
CA ARG A 46 -8.64 -14.35 9.11
C ARG A 46 -9.27 -14.17 7.73
N ILE A 47 -8.48 -14.32 6.68
CA ILE A 47 -8.92 -14.22 5.29
C ILE A 47 -9.29 -15.61 4.80
N THR A 48 -10.54 -15.80 4.38
CA THR A 48 -11.09 -17.10 4.00
C THR A 48 -10.94 -17.39 2.51
N THR A 49 -11.09 -16.37 1.66
CA THR A 49 -11.04 -16.55 0.20
C THR A 49 -9.78 -15.94 -0.42
N THR A 50 -9.37 -16.48 -1.57
CA THR A 50 -8.27 -15.91 -2.35
C THR A 50 -8.64 -14.59 -3.01
N GLU A 51 -9.92 -14.38 -3.30
CA GLU A 51 -10.44 -13.14 -3.86
C GLU A 51 -10.30 -11.99 -2.87
N ASP A 52 -10.77 -12.19 -1.63
CA ASP A 52 -10.65 -11.21 -0.55
C ASP A 52 -9.20 -10.81 -0.30
N PHE A 53 -8.29 -11.78 -0.28
CA PHE A 53 -6.88 -11.48 -0.13
C PHE A 53 -6.32 -10.63 -1.28
N LYS A 54 -6.65 -10.96 -2.53
CA LYS A 54 -6.17 -10.20 -3.69
C LYS A 54 -6.72 -8.77 -3.66
N HIS A 55 -8.00 -8.64 -3.31
CA HIS A 55 -8.65 -7.35 -3.16
C HIS A 55 -7.99 -6.54 -2.05
N LEU A 56 -7.83 -7.12 -0.87
CA LEU A 56 -7.26 -6.47 0.31
C LEU A 56 -5.80 -6.06 0.10
N ALA A 57 -4.98 -6.92 -0.53
CA ALA A 57 -3.61 -6.57 -0.89
C ALA A 57 -3.56 -5.33 -1.81
N ARG A 58 -4.44 -5.27 -2.82
CA ARG A 58 -4.56 -4.13 -3.73
C ARG A 58 -5.06 -2.87 -2.99
N LYS A 59 -6.11 -3.00 -2.17
CA LYS A 59 -6.69 -1.90 -1.38
C LYS A 59 -5.65 -1.29 -0.45
N LEU A 60 -4.93 -2.11 0.31
CA LEU A 60 -3.90 -1.66 1.24
C LEU A 60 -2.72 -1.02 0.50
N THR A 61 -2.29 -1.58 -0.65
CA THR A 61 -1.22 -0.98 -1.46
C THR A 61 -1.61 0.41 -1.94
N HIS A 62 -2.84 0.56 -2.43
CA HIS A 62 -3.37 1.85 -2.87
C HIS A 62 -3.51 2.84 -1.70
N GLY A 63 -4.03 2.39 -0.56
CA GLY A 63 -4.17 3.22 0.64
C GLY A 63 -2.84 3.73 1.18
N VAL A 64 -1.83 2.85 1.29
CA VAL A 64 -0.48 3.24 1.72
C VAL A 64 0.14 4.21 0.72
N MET A 65 0.07 3.93 -0.58
CA MET A 65 0.61 4.81 -1.62
C MET A 65 -0.03 6.20 -1.59
N ASN A 66 -1.35 6.31 -1.51
CA ASN A 66 -2.02 7.61 -1.41
C ASN A 66 -1.67 8.35 -0.13
N LYS A 67 -1.50 7.62 0.98
CA LYS A 67 -1.08 8.21 2.25
C LYS A 67 0.33 8.78 2.14
N GLU A 68 1.28 8.01 1.62
CA GLU A 68 2.65 8.49 1.40
C GLU A 68 2.71 9.65 0.40
N LEU A 69 1.90 9.64 -0.66
CA LEU A 69 1.80 10.76 -1.61
C LEU A 69 1.24 12.05 -0.98
N LYS A 70 0.45 11.97 0.10
CA LYS A 70 0.01 13.15 0.86
C LYS A 70 1.14 13.75 1.72
N TYR A 71 2.09 12.94 2.17
CA TYR A 71 3.21 13.38 2.99
C TYR A 71 4.48 13.68 2.17
N CYS A 72 4.66 13.03 1.02
CA CYS A 72 5.75 13.28 0.09
C CYS A 72 5.47 14.55 -0.72
N LYS A 73 6.29 15.58 -0.50
CA LYS A 73 6.24 16.83 -1.27
C LYS A 73 6.64 16.61 -2.73
N ASN A 74 7.59 15.72 -2.98
CA ASN A 74 7.96 15.29 -4.32
C ASN A 74 7.61 13.81 -4.51
N PRO A 75 6.98 13.43 -5.62
CA PRO A 75 6.70 12.03 -5.94
C PRO A 75 7.97 11.22 -6.26
N GLU A 76 9.09 11.89 -6.43
CA GLU A 76 10.42 11.33 -6.70
C GLU A 76 10.98 10.62 -5.45
N ASP A 77 10.74 11.22 -4.28
CA ASP A 77 11.14 10.72 -2.96
C ASP A 77 10.29 9.51 -2.47
N LEU A 78 9.32 9.08 -3.26
CA LEU A 78 8.42 7.97 -2.89
C LEU A 78 9.16 6.63 -2.93
N GLU A 79 9.64 6.17 -1.79
CA GLU A 79 10.39 4.91 -1.69
C GLU A 79 9.80 3.93 -0.67
N CYS A 80 9.84 2.64 -1.00
CA CYS A 80 9.50 1.55 -0.08
C CYS A 80 10.66 1.24 0.89
N ASN A 81 10.99 2.22 1.73
CA ASN A 81 12.04 2.10 2.74
C ASN A 81 11.56 1.36 4.01
N GLU A 82 12.48 1.11 4.94
CA GLU A 82 12.16 0.40 6.19
C GLU A 82 11.12 1.10 7.06
N ASN A 83 11.12 2.44 7.10
CA ASN A 83 10.14 3.21 7.85
C ASN A 83 8.73 3.02 7.27
N VAL A 84 8.59 3.10 5.94
CA VAL A 84 7.31 2.86 5.27
C VAL A 84 6.86 1.41 5.46
N LYS A 85 7.77 0.43 5.36
CA LYS A 85 7.49 -0.98 5.64
C LYS A 85 7.00 -1.20 7.08
N HIS A 86 7.67 -0.60 8.05
CA HIS A 86 7.27 -0.69 9.46
C HIS A 86 5.88 -0.10 9.70
N LYS A 87 5.65 1.14 9.23
CA LYS A 87 4.33 1.80 9.30
C LYS A 87 3.23 0.99 8.61
N THR A 88 3.54 0.40 7.45
CA THR A 88 2.60 -0.43 6.70
C THR A 88 2.25 -1.69 7.48
N LYS A 89 3.23 -2.36 8.08
CA LYS A 89 2.99 -3.57 8.90
C LYS A 89 2.11 -3.27 10.11
N GLU A 90 2.41 -2.19 10.83
CA GLU A 90 1.59 -1.67 11.95
C GLU A 90 0.16 -1.34 11.48
N TYR A 91 0.05 -0.67 10.34
CA TYR A 91 -1.24 -0.30 9.75
C TYR A 91 -2.08 -1.54 9.41
N ILE A 92 -1.51 -2.54 8.73
CA ILE A 92 -2.19 -3.80 8.41
C ILE A 92 -2.66 -4.51 9.67
N LYS A 93 -1.80 -4.58 10.70
CA LYS A 93 -2.15 -5.21 11.97
C LYS A 93 -3.35 -4.53 12.61
N LYS A 94 -3.32 -3.20 12.75
CA LYS A 94 -4.45 -2.41 13.28
C LYS A 94 -5.70 -2.54 12.43
N TYR A 95 -5.54 -2.59 11.11
CA TYR A 95 -6.64 -2.76 10.16
C TYR A 95 -7.35 -4.09 10.38
N MET A 96 -6.58 -5.19 10.41
CA MET A 96 -7.10 -6.55 10.62
C MET A 96 -7.76 -6.74 11.98
N GLN A 97 -7.26 -6.06 13.01
CA GLN A 97 -7.85 -6.09 14.34
C GLN A 97 -9.29 -5.54 14.39
N LYS A 98 -9.70 -4.69 13.43
CA LYS A 98 -11.06 -4.15 13.38
C LYS A 98 -12.11 -5.19 13.01
N PHE A 99 -11.72 -6.22 12.25
CA PHE A 99 -12.66 -7.22 11.70
C PHE A 99 -12.96 -8.38 12.67
N GLY A 100 -12.43 -8.35 13.90
CA GLY A 100 -12.61 -9.44 14.84
C GLY A 100 -11.95 -10.74 14.34
N ALA A 101 -12.65 -11.87 14.39
CA ALA A 101 -12.06 -13.18 14.08
C ALA A 101 -11.79 -13.41 12.57
N VAL A 102 -12.67 -12.92 11.70
CA VAL A 102 -12.67 -13.19 10.26
C VAL A 102 -12.80 -11.88 9.50
N TYR A 103 -11.96 -11.67 8.50
CA TYR A 103 -12.04 -10.51 7.62
C TYR A 103 -13.36 -10.55 6.82
N LYS A 104 -14.10 -9.42 6.83
CA LYS A 104 -15.36 -9.28 6.11
C LYS A 104 -15.30 -8.05 5.19
N PRO A 105 -15.34 -8.23 3.87
CA PRO A 105 -15.21 -7.13 2.91
C PRO A 105 -16.37 -6.12 2.95
N LYS A 106 -17.53 -6.48 3.51
CA LYS A 106 -18.65 -5.52 3.67
C LYS A 106 -18.33 -4.43 4.69
N GLU A 107 -17.78 -4.82 5.84
CA GLU A 107 -17.35 -3.90 6.91
C GLU A 107 -16.10 -3.09 6.49
N ASP A 108 -15.34 -3.57 5.49
CA ASP A 108 -14.15 -2.92 4.94
C ASP A 108 -14.46 -1.63 4.14
N THR A 109 -15.65 -1.57 3.54
CA THR A 109 -16.12 -0.43 2.72
C THR A 109 -16.60 0.74 3.60
N GLU A 110 -16.92 0.48 4.87
CA GLU A 110 -17.41 1.48 5.84
C GLU A 110 -16.27 2.15 6.63
N LEU A 111 -15.02 1.69 6.44
CA LEU A 111 -13.84 2.18 7.15
C LEU A 111 -13.07 3.28 6.39
N GLU A 112 -13.63 3.78 5.29
CA GLU A 112 -13.07 4.86 4.44
C GLU A 112 -13.41 6.27 4.93
#